data_AF-A0A523S4D0-F1
#
_entry.id   AF-A0A523S4D0-F1
#
_cell.length_a   1.000
_cell.length_b   1.000
_cell.length_c   1.000
_cell.angle_alpha   90.00
_cell.angle_beta   90.00
_cell.angle_gamma   90.00
#
_symmetry.space_group_name_H-M   'P 1'
#
loop_
_entity.id
_entity.type
_entity.pdbx_description
1 polymer ?
#
loop_
_entity_poly.entity_id
_entity_poly.type
_entity_poly.pdbx_seq_one_letter_code
_entity_poly.pdbx_strand_id
1 'polypeptide(L)'
;MALNAVECLQELDGAVNGVLLFDNDVWKKEGLPLETSYSIMNHELVKPLPLMLGAGETEGNRVGIKVIDASDIINSWEGFSYIGYSEMKAKTVRDRFSFFRKKSSIDQLSPAMRCYTAIRNAATLRLTGECDIKKAKKALMIIAGPPEELNMEGFSHAKNWLENAIATSEVRGGDCPIRGWDSVAGVVMLSGYSEIPRLGVQLKSKEATL
;
A
#
# COMPACT_ATOMS: atom_id res chain seq x y z
N MET A 1 -18.09 -13.53 -17.94
CA MET A 1 -17.70 -12.60 -16.85
C MET A 1 -16.44 -11.82 -17.18
N ALA A 2 -15.35 -12.44 -17.67
CA ALA A 2 -14.14 -11.70 -18.05
C ALA A 2 -14.35 -10.68 -19.19
N LEU A 3 -15.21 -10.96 -20.18
CA LEU A 3 -15.45 -10.06 -21.32
C LEU A 3 -16.00 -8.68 -20.89
N ASN A 4 -17.05 -8.64 -20.07
CA ASN A 4 -17.60 -7.38 -19.57
C ASN A 4 -16.55 -6.57 -18.77
N ALA A 5 -15.67 -7.24 -18.04
CA ALA A 5 -14.58 -6.57 -17.32
C ALA A 5 -13.54 -5.98 -18.29
N VAL A 6 -13.19 -6.72 -19.35
CA VAL A 6 -12.30 -6.24 -20.42
C VAL A 6 -12.88 -5.02 -21.11
N GLU A 7 -14.15 -5.09 -21.55
CA GLU A 7 -14.84 -3.99 -22.22
C GLU A 7 -14.90 -2.75 -21.32
N CYS A 8 -15.29 -2.92 -20.05
CA CYS A 8 -15.33 -1.83 -19.07
C CYS A 8 -13.96 -1.18 -18.87
N LEU A 9 -12.90 -1.98 -18.71
CA LEU A 9 -11.54 -1.46 -18.53
C LEU A 9 -11.03 -0.70 -19.78
N GLN A 10 -11.43 -1.14 -20.97
CA GLN A 10 -11.11 -0.44 -22.22
C GLN A 10 -11.89 0.87 -22.37
N GLU A 11 -13.14 0.94 -21.91
CA GLU A 11 -13.93 2.17 -21.90
C GLU A 11 -13.44 3.20 -20.87
N LEU A 12 -12.87 2.74 -19.76
CA LEU A 12 -12.25 3.62 -18.76
C LEU A 12 -10.94 4.26 -19.25
N ASP A 13 -10.32 3.70 -20.30
CA ASP A 13 -9.09 4.22 -20.87
C ASP A 13 -9.29 5.65 -21.41
N GLY A 14 -8.54 6.61 -20.86
CA GLY A 14 -8.68 8.04 -21.17
C GLY A 14 -9.84 8.76 -20.47
N ALA A 15 -10.81 8.04 -19.90
CA ALA A 15 -11.93 8.62 -19.14
C ALA A 15 -11.57 8.93 -17.67
N VAL A 16 -10.61 8.21 -17.11
CA VAL A 16 -10.14 8.39 -15.72
C VAL A 16 -8.64 8.63 -15.64
N ASN A 17 -8.17 9.22 -14.54
CA ASN A 17 -6.73 9.41 -14.29
C ASN A 17 -6.00 8.09 -14.04
N GLY A 18 -6.67 7.12 -13.44
CA GLY A 18 -6.19 5.75 -13.30
C GLY A 18 -7.25 4.86 -12.66
N VAL A 19 -6.99 3.55 -12.66
CA VAL A 19 -7.89 2.51 -12.20
C VAL A 19 -7.20 1.70 -11.11
N LEU A 20 -7.75 1.70 -9.90
CA LEU A 20 -7.33 0.80 -8.83
C LEU A 20 -7.92 -0.59 -9.07
N LEU A 21 -7.06 -1.58 -9.21
CA LEU A 21 -7.45 -2.96 -9.46
C LEU A 21 -7.53 -3.75 -8.15
N PHE A 22 -8.60 -4.53 -7.99
CA PHE A 22 -8.74 -5.53 -6.95
C PHE A 22 -9.13 -6.86 -7.58
N ASP A 23 -8.28 -7.87 -7.37
CA ASP A 23 -8.41 -9.18 -7.97
C ASP A 23 -9.11 -10.13 -7.00
N ASN A 24 -10.41 -10.33 -7.23
CA ASN A 24 -11.22 -11.22 -6.40
C ASN A 24 -10.67 -12.66 -6.38
N ASP A 25 -10.04 -13.14 -7.45
CA ASP A 25 -9.54 -14.53 -7.49
C ASP A 25 -8.31 -14.71 -6.59
N VAL A 26 -7.49 -13.67 -6.44
CA VAL A 26 -6.32 -13.67 -5.52
C VAL A 26 -6.78 -13.65 -4.05
N TRP A 27 -7.87 -12.95 -3.76
CA TRP A 27 -8.33 -12.73 -2.39
C TRP A 27 -9.46 -13.67 -1.94
N LYS A 28 -10.00 -14.48 -2.86
CA LYS A 28 -11.04 -15.46 -2.56
C LYS A 28 -10.55 -16.50 -1.55
N LYS A 29 -11.34 -16.74 -0.51
CA LYS A 29 -11.11 -17.81 0.46
C LYS A 29 -12.00 -19.01 0.14
N GLU A 30 -11.38 -20.17 -0.09
CA GLU A 30 -12.10 -21.42 -0.27
C GLU A 30 -12.81 -21.85 1.01
N GLY A 31 -13.95 -22.52 0.87
CA GLY A 31 -14.71 -23.06 1.99
C GLY A 31 -15.57 -22.06 2.79
N LEU A 32 -15.62 -20.79 2.38
CA LEU A 32 -16.50 -19.78 2.99
C LEU A 32 -17.77 -19.54 2.14
N PRO A 33 -18.91 -19.19 2.77
CA PRO A 33 -20.05 -18.65 2.05
C PRO A 33 -19.67 -17.43 1.22
N LEU A 34 -20.31 -17.27 0.06
CA LEU A 34 -19.99 -16.21 -0.91
C LEU A 34 -20.05 -14.81 -0.29
N GLU A 35 -21.10 -14.53 0.48
CA GLU A 35 -21.31 -13.24 1.15
C GLU A 35 -20.19 -12.92 2.16
N THR A 36 -19.76 -13.92 2.92
CA THR A 36 -18.65 -13.78 3.88
C THR A 36 -17.32 -13.54 3.16
N SER A 37 -17.08 -14.24 2.04
CA SER A 37 -15.89 -14.02 1.22
C SER A 37 -15.84 -12.58 0.69
N TYR A 38 -16.94 -12.06 0.14
CA TYR A 38 -17.03 -10.68 -0.31
C TYR A 38 -16.87 -9.67 0.83
N SER A 39 -17.44 -9.93 2.00
CA SER A 39 -17.29 -9.06 3.17
C SER A 39 -15.82 -8.92 3.59
N ILE A 40 -15.06 -10.03 3.56
CA ILE A 40 -13.62 -10.03 3.83
C ILE A 40 -12.88 -9.26 2.74
N MET A 41 -13.15 -9.52 1.47
CA MET A 41 -12.49 -8.82 0.36
C MET A 41 -12.75 -7.31 0.40
N ASN A 42 -13.99 -6.88 0.67
CA ASN A 42 -14.34 -5.48 0.84
C ASN A 42 -13.58 -4.85 2.01
N HIS A 43 -13.43 -5.57 3.12
CA HIS A 43 -12.63 -5.09 4.25
C HIS A 43 -11.17 -4.90 3.84
N GLU A 44 -10.56 -5.88 3.17
CA GLU A 44 -9.15 -5.81 2.74
C GLU A 44 -8.91 -4.70 1.71
N LEU A 45 -9.85 -4.47 0.78
CA LEU A 45 -9.81 -3.36 -0.17
C LEU A 45 -9.85 -1.99 0.52
N VAL A 46 -10.74 -1.83 1.50
CA VAL A 46 -10.97 -0.53 2.16
C VAL A 46 -9.94 -0.24 3.25
N LYS A 47 -9.43 -1.27 3.94
CA LYS A 47 -8.48 -1.14 5.06
C LYS A 47 -7.31 -0.17 4.83
N PRO A 48 -6.61 -0.16 3.68
CA PRO A 48 -5.54 0.81 3.41
C PRO A 48 -6.02 2.23 3.13
N LEU A 49 -7.25 2.43 2.63
CA LEU A 49 -7.71 3.71 2.10
C LEU A 49 -7.78 4.83 3.15
N PRO A 50 -8.27 4.63 4.38
CA PRO A 50 -8.24 5.67 5.41
C PRO A 50 -6.83 6.15 5.75
N LEU A 51 -5.85 5.25 5.75
CA LEU A 51 -4.45 5.62 5.99
C LEU A 51 -3.87 6.37 4.79
N MET A 52 -4.28 6.00 3.57
CA MET A 52 -3.81 6.61 2.35
C MET A 52 -4.38 8.01 2.11
N LEU A 53 -5.70 8.14 2.25
CA LEU A 53 -6.44 9.38 1.98
C LEU A 53 -6.42 10.33 3.18
N GLY A 54 -6.29 9.81 4.40
CA GLY A 54 -6.13 10.60 5.62
C GLY A 54 -4.69 11.00 5.92
N ALA A 55 -3.70 10.50 5.16
CA ALA A 55 -2.32 10.99 5.23
C ALA A 55 -2.28 12.42 4.70
N GLY A 56 -2.39 13.39 5.61
CA GLY A 56 -2.48 14.82 5.30
C GLY A 56 -3.48 15.58 6.20
N GLU A 57 -4.45 14.88 6.80
CA GLU A 57 -5.51 15.47 7.63
C GLU A 57 -5.13 15.55 9.13
N THR A 58 -3.90 15.94 9.46
CA THR A 58 -3.49 16.02 10.86
C THR A 58 -3.97 17.30 11.53
N GLU A 59 -5.00 17.18 12.38
CA GLU A 59 -5.32 18.19 13.39
C GLU A 59 -4.26 18.17 14.51
N GLY A 60 -3.57 19.30 14.70
CA GLY A 60 -2.67 19.54 15.83
C GLY A 60 -1.25 18.97 15.71
N ASN A 61 -0.50 18.99 16.82
CA ASN A 61 0.96 18.78 17.00
C ASN A 61 1.52 17.38 16.59
N ARG A 62 0.86 16.68 15.67
CA ARG A 62 1.28 15.40 15.07
C ARG A 62 2.21 15.69 13.89
N VAL A 63 3.44 16.09 14.20
CA VAL A 63 4.46 16.30 13.17
C VAL A 63 4.99 14.94 12.73
N GLY A 64 4.51 14.46 11.58
CA GLY A 64 5.11 13.31 10.91
C GLY A 64 6.54 13.63 10.45
N ILE A 65 7.33 12.59 10.23
CA ILE A 65 8.63 12.65 9.54
C ILE A 65 8.49 13.36 8.18
N LYS A 66 7.48 12.97 7.40
CA LYS A 66 7.13 13.54 6.11
C LYS A 66 5.64 13.39 5.88
N VAL A 67 4.94 14.50 5.65
CA VAL A 67 3.50 14.49 5.40
C VAL A 67 3.26 14.36 3.89
N ILE A 68 2.32 13.50 3.51
CA ILE A 68 1.80 13.41 2.14
C ILE A 68 0.68 14.44 2.00
N ASP A 69 0.61 15.16 0.88
CA ASP A 69 -0.54 15.99 0.55
C ASP A 69 -1.44 15.35 -0.52
N ALA A 70 -2.60 15.94 -0.78
CA ALA A 70 -3.50 15.43 -1.82
C ALA A 70 -2.82 15.41 -3.21
N SER A 71 -1.91 16.36 -3.48
CA SER A 71 -1.18 16.45 -4.74
C SER A 71 -0.25 15.24 -4.94
N ASP A 72 0.40 14.76 -3.89
CA ASP A 72 1.28 13.60 -3.91
C ASP A 72 0.49 12.32 -4.26
N ILE A 73 -0.74 12.20 -3.75
CA ILE A 73 -1.65 11.08 -4.08
C ILE A 73 -2.09 11.18 -5.54
N ILE A 74 -2.59 12.35 -5.96
CA ILE A 74 -3.08 12.59 -7.33
C ILE A 74 -1.97 12.34 -8.35
N ASN A 75 -0.76 12.83 -8.10
CA ASN A 75 0.38 12.68 -9.02
C ASN A 75 0.93 11.24 -9.09
N SER A 76 0.67 10.44 -8.04
CA SER A 76 1.04 9.02 -7.98
C SER A 76 0.00 8.10 -8.63
N TRP A 77 -1.21 8.59 -8.93
CA TRP A 77 -2.30 7.78 -9.48
C TRP A 77 -2.32 7.87 -11.01
N GLU A 78 -1.95 6.78 -11.68
CA GLU A 78 -1.86 6.73 -13.15
C GLU A 78 -2.09 5.31 -13.67
N GLY A 79 -2.81 5.17 -14.79
CA GLY A 79 -3.01 3.89 -15.47
C GLY A 79 -3.63 2.84 -14.53
N PHE A 80 -3.24 1.59 -14.67
CA PHE A 80 -3.59 0.56 -13.68
C PHE A 80 -2.72 0.69 -12.44
N SER A 81 -3.35 0.55 -11.27
CA SER A 81 -2.72 0.65 -9.96
C SER A 81 -3.13 -0.49 -9.04
N TYR A 82 -2.22 -0.88 -8.16
CA TYR A 82 -2.43 -1.91 -7.13
C TYR A 82 -2.04 -1.35 -5.77
N ILE A 83 -2.79 -1.71 -4.72
CA ILE A 83 -2.46 -1.29 -3.35
C ILE A 83 -2.01 -2.50 -2.56
N GLY A 84 -0.93 -2.31 -1.82
CA GLY A 84 -0.36 -3.23 -0.86
C GLY A 84 -0.62 -2.78 0.56
N TYR A 85 -0.95 -3.71 1.44
CA TYR A 85 -1.13 -3.43 2.87
C TYR A 85 -0.46 -4.49 3.73
N SER A 86 0.34 -4.08 4.72
CA SER A 86 0.85 -5.02 5.72
C SER A 86 0.93 -4.39 7.10
N GLU A 87 0.83 -5.22 8.14
CA GLU A 87 0.95 -4.83 9.54
C GLU A 87 2.05 -5.62 10.23
N MET A 88 2.87 -4.90 10.99
CA MET A 88 3.90 -5.42 11.87
C MET A 88 3.53 -5.05 13.30
N LYS A 89 3.47 -6.01 14.22
CA LYS A 89 3.16 -5.70 15.61
C LYS A 89 4.20 -4.75 16.22
N ALA A 90 3.74 -3.67 16.86
CA ALA A 90 4.57 -2.71 17.58
C ALA A 90 4.89 -3.21 18.99
N LYS A 91 5.98 -2.70 19.58
CA LYS A 91 6.25 -2.95 21.01
C LYS A 91 5.35 -2.04 21.83
N THR A 92 4.28 -2.59 22.42
CA THR A 92 3.42 -1.77 23.29
C THR A 92 4.09 -1.51 24.64
N VAL A 93 3.69 -0.43 25.32
CA VAL A 93 4.12 -0.16 26.71
C VAL A 93 3.81 -1.35 27.62
N ARG A 94 2.69 -2.05 27.38
CA ARG A 94 2.28 -3.26 28.11
C ARG A 94 3.24 -4.44 27.89
N ASP A 95 3.79 -4.59 26.69
CA ASP A 95 4.79 -5.64 26.39
C ASP A 95 6.14 -5.38 27.08
N ARG A 96 6.44 -4.12 27.47
CA ARG A 96 7.63 -3.79 28.27
C ARG A 96 7.54 -4.25 29.73
N PHE A 97 6.33 -4.41 30.27
CA PHE A 97 6.09 -4.86 31.65
C PHE A 97 5.77 -6.36 31.77
N SER A 98 5.53 -7.04 30.64
CA SER A 98 5.22 -8.47 30.63
C SER A 98 6.49 -9.32 30.58
N PHE A 99 7.10 -9.58 31.74
CA PHE A 99 8.29 -10.45 31.87
C PHE A 99 8.05 -11.93 31.50
N PHE A 100 6.80 -12.38 31.40
CA PHE A 100 6.44 -13.80 31.23
C PHE A 100 6.10 -14.24 29.79
N ARG A 101 6.18 -13.35 28.78
CA ARG A 101 5.80 -13.71 27.40
C ARG A 101 7.04 -14.08 26.58
N LYS A 102 7.07 -15.29 26.00
CA LYS A 102 8.06 -15.68 24.97
C LYS A 102 7.92 -14.71 23.79
N LYS A 103 8.91 -13.83 23.59
CA LYS A 103 8.97 -12.89 22.46
C LYS A 103 9.26 -13.67 21.18
N SER A 104 8.48 -13.44 20.12
CA SER A 104 8.83 -13.94 18.79
C SER A 104 10.01 -13.15 18.22
N SER A 105 10.70 -13.67 17.20
CA SER A 105 11.80 -12.95 16.53
C SER A 105 11.33 -11.63 15.89
N ILE A 106 10.08 -11.58 15.43
CA ILE A 106 9.43 -10.39 14.87
C ILE A 106 9.18 -9.32 15.94
N ASP A 107 8.84 -9.72 17.17
CA ASP A 107 8.64 -8.79 18.30
C ASP A 107 9.95 -8.12 18.76
N GLN A 108 11.11 -8.60 18.30
CA GLN A 108 12.41 -8.06 18.69
C GLN A 108 12.97 -7.01 17.72
N LEU A 109 12.39 -6.86 16.53
CA LEU A 109 12.86 -5.93 15.50
C LEU A 109 13.05 -4.50 16.04
N SER A 110 13.97 -3.76 15.46
CA SER A 110 14.08 -2.31 15.71
C SER A 110 12.89 -1.58 15.05
N PRO A 111 12.52 -0.38 15.54
CA PRO A 111 11.54 0.47 14.85
C PRO A 111 11.85 0.69 13.37
N ALA A 112 13.14 0.94 13.05
CA ALA A 112 13.62 1.08 11.67
C ALA A 112 13.33 -0.17 10.82
N MET A 113 13.67 -1.36 11.33
CA MET A 113 13.46 -2.61 10.61
C MET A 113 11.98 -2.97 10.48
N ARG A 114 11.13 -2.62 11.48
CA ARG A 114 9.67 -2.77 11.37
C ARG A 114 9.09 -1.91 10.27
N CYS A 115 9.43 -0.62 10.24
CA CYS A 115 9.02 0.31 9.18
C CYS A 115 9.41 -0.21 7.80
N TYR A 116 10.67 -0.61 7.63
CA TYR A 116 11.17 -1.20 6.38
C TYR A 116 10.40 -2.47 5.98
N THR A 117 10.21 -3.39 6.92
CA THR A 117 9.54 -4.66 6.66
C THR A 117 8.07 -4.47 6.32
N ALA A 118 7.39 -3.51 6.96
CA ALA A 118 5.98 -3.22 6.68
C ALA A 118 5.78 -2.73 5.24
N ILE A 119 6.66 -1.85 4.75
CA ILE A 119 6.62 -1.39 3.35
C ILE A 119 6.99 -2.51 2.38
N ARG A 120 8.06 -3.25 2.67
CA ARG A 120 8.48 -4.35 1.82
C ARG A 120 7.39 -5.41 1.66
N ASN A 121 6.74 -5.81 2.74
CA ASN A 121 5.66 -6.80 2.71
C ASN A 121 4.41 -6.26 2.00
N ALA A 122 4.06 -4.99 2.21
CA ALA A 122 2.95 -4.35 1.50
C ALA A 122 3.22 -4.39 -0.02
N ALA A 123 4.43 -4.03 -0.46
CA ALA A 123 4.80 -3.96 -1.86
C ALA A 123 4.96 -5.32 -2.57
N THR A 124 5.11 -6.44 -1.84
CA THR A 124 5.45 -7.73 -2.48
C THR A 124 4.57 -8.92 -2.09
N LEU A 125 3.91 -8.90 -0.93
CA LEU A 125 3.20 -10.08 -0.41
C LEU A 125 1.68 -9.90 -0.31
N ARG A 126 1.20 -8.66 -0.28
CA ARG A 126 -0.18 -8.33 0.11
C ARG A 126 -0.81 -7.27 -0.78
N LEU A 127 -0.58 -7.39 -2.09
CA LEU A 127 -1.16 -6.51 -3.10
C LEU A 127 -2.62 -6.89 -3.39
N THR A 128 -3.42 -5.91 -3.82
CA THR A 128 -4.82 -6.11 -4.25
C THR A 128 -4.93 -7.01 -5.48
N GLY A 129 -3.84 -7.29 -6.19
CA GLY A 129 -3.78 -8.26 -7.28
C GLY A 129 -2.33 -8.62 -7.63
N GLU A 130 -2.18 -9.57 -8.56
CA GLU A 130 -0.85 -9.95 -9.06
C GLU A 130 -0.28 -8.91 -10.01
N CYS A 131 0.92 -8.41 -9.69
CA CYS A 131 1.67 -7.53 -10.58
C CYS A 131 3.18 -7.69 -10.40
N ASP A 132 3.95 -7.37 -11.43
CA ASP A 132 5.40 -7.25 -11.32
C ASP A 132 5.77 -5.85 -10.82
N ILE A 133 6.32 -5.75 -9.60
CA ILE A 133 6.76 -4.47 -9.02
C ILE A 133 7.75 -3.72 -9.94
N LYS A 134 8.56 -4.45 -10.71
CA LYS A 134 9.56 -3.85 -11.62
C LYS A 134 8.95 -3.10 -12.79
N LYS A 135 7.66 -3.30 -13.07
CA LYS A 135 6.93 -2.62 -14.14
C LYS A 135 6.17 -1.37 -13.66
N ALA A 136 6.09 -1.13 -12.34
CA ALA A 136 5.45 0.07 -11.82
C ALA A 136 6.23 1.32 -12.26
N LYS A 137 5.54 2.36 -12.70
CA LYS A 137 6.15 3.66 -13.03
C LYS A 137 6.17 4.61 -11.82
N LYS A 138 5.21 4.48 -10.93
CA LYS A 138 5.13 5.35 -9.75
C LYS A 138 4.83 4.51 -8.54
N ALA A 139 5.33 4.95 -7.39
CA ALA A 139 4.89 4.42 -6.13
C ALA A 139 4.61 5.50 -5.09
N LEU A 140 3.58 5.27 -4.29
CA LEU A 140 3.27 6.03 -3.09
C LEU A 140 3.40 5.10 -1.89
N MET A 141 4.17 5.47 -0.87
CA MET A 141 4.29 4.68 0.36
C MET A 141 3.91 5.47 1.61
N ILE A 142 3.15 4.84 2.51
CA ILE A 142 2.77 5.41 3.80
C ILE A 142 3.14 4.45 4.91
N ILE A 143 3.81 4.97 5.94
CA ILE A 143 4.08 4.23 7.18
C ILE A 143 3.21 4.81 8.27
N ALA A 144 2.33 4.00 8.85
CA ALA A 144 1.41 4.45 9.88
C ALA A 144 1.62 3.64 11.16
N GLY A 145 1.52 4.26 12.33
CA GLY A 145 1.86 3.57 13.58
C GLY A 145 2.00 4.50 14.77
N PRO A 146 2.29 3.97 15.97
CA PRO A 146 2.55 4.80 17.14
C PRO A 146 3.82 5.65 16.91
N PRO A 147 3.83 6.95 17.31
CA PRO A 147 4.93 7.87 17.00
C PRO A 147 6.32 7.35 17.42
N GLU A 148 6.40 6.63 18.53
CA GLU A 148 7.64 6.02 19.04
C GLU A 148 8.20 4.87 18.19
N GLU A 149 7.39 4.33 17.27
CA GLU A 149 7.77 3.27 16.34
C GLU A 149 8.06 3.78 14.93
N LEU A 150 7.61 5.00 14.61
CA LEU A 150 7.90 5.64 13.33
C LEU A 150 9.33 6.17 13.34
N ASN A 151 10.16 5.64 12.45
CA ASN A 151 11.59 5.88 12.45
C ASN A 151 12.08 6.37 11.08
N MET A 152 12.81 7.49 11.08
CA MET A 152 13.34 8.15 9.88
C MET A 152 14.29 7.25 9.07
N GLU A 153 15.16 6.49 9.73
CA GLU A 153 16.09 5.57 9.06
C GLU A 153 15.31 4.45 8.36
N GLY A 154 14.33 3.86 9.05
CA GLY A 154 13.44 2.86 8.47
C GLY A 154 12.64 3.37 7.27
N PHE A 155 12.11 4.60 7.38
CA PHE A 155 11.41 5.28 6.29
C PHE A 155 12.33 5.51 5.08
N SER A 156 13.54 6.05 5.30
CA SER A 156 14.53 6.31 4.25
C SER A 156 14.96 5.02 3.55
N HIS A 157 15.27 3.96 4.31
CA HIS A 157 15.62 2.65 3.76
C HIS A 157 14.49 2.02 2.95
N ALA A 158 13.24 2.14 3.42
CA ALA A 158 12.07 1.65 2.71
C ALA A 158 11.87 2.38 1.37
N LYS A 159 11.97 3.71 1.38
CA LYS A 159 11.86 4.55 0.19
C LYS A 159 12.96 4.21 -0.82
N ASN A 160 14.22 4.17 -0.39
CA ASN A 160 15.35 3.84 -1.25
C ASN A 160 15.21 2.44 -1.85
N TRP A 161 14.74 1.46 -1.07
CA TRP A 161 14.48 0.12 -1.59
C TRP A 161 13.39 0.13 -2.67
N LEU A 162 12.29 0.85 -2.44
CA LEU A 162 11.18 0.94 -3.39
C LEU A 162 11.61 1.64 -4.68
N GLU A 163 12.40 2.72 -4.60
CA GLU A 163 12.97 3.44 -5.76
C GLU A 163 13.85 2.56 -6.66
N ASN A 164 14.52 1.57 -6.07
CA ASN A 164 15.34 0.60 -6.78
C ASN A 164 14.54 -0.62 -7.26
N ALA A 165 13.33 -0.83 -6.75
CA ALA A 165 12.51 -1.99 -7.06
C ALA A 165 11.56 -1.76 -8.26
N ILE A 166 11.18 -0.49 -8.52
CA ILE A 166 10.24 -0.11 -9.58
C ILE A 166 10.97 0.37 -10.85
N ALA A 167 10.24 0.53 -11.96
CA ALA A 167 10.83 0.87 -13.27
C ALA A 167 11.47 2.26 -13.31
N THR A 168 10.83 3.22 -12.65
CA THR A 168 11.22 4.62 -12.59
C THR A 168 11.27 5.02 -11.14
N SER A 169 12.37 5.63 -10.69
CA SER A 169 12.59 5.98 -9.27
C SER A 169 11.67 7.09 -8.73
N GLU A 170 10.47 7.26 -9.29
CA GLU A 170 9.44 8.19 -8.83
C GLU A 170 8.66 7.58 -7.66
N VAL A 171 9.21 7.76 -6.45
CA VAL A 171 8.58 7.33 -5.20
C VAL A 171 8.23 8.52 -4.32
N ARG A 172 6.95 8.67 -4.04
CA ARG A 172 6.43 9.58 -3.02
C ARG A 172 6.18 8.81 -1.73
N GLY A 173 6.28 9.49 -0.61
CA GLY A 173 5.97 8.84 0.64
C GLY A 173 5.94 9.77 1.84
N GLY A 174 5.31 9.28 2.89
CA GLY A 174 5.16 9.96 4.16
C GLY A 174 4.70 9.03 5.27
N ASP A 175 4.43 9.59 6.43
CA ASP A 175 4.06 8.85 7.62
C ASP A 175 2.80 9.41 8.30
N CYS A 176 2.10 8.51 9.00
CA CYS A 176 0.86 8.82 9.68
C CYS A 176 0.97 8.38 11.16
N PRO A 177 1.38 9.28 12.07
CA PRO A 177 1.46 8.99 13.50
C PRO A 177 0.07 8.82 14.14
N ILE A 178 -0.21 7.61 14.67
CA ILE A 178 -1.47 7.24 15.32
C ILE A 178 -1.19 6.77 16.75
N ARG A 179 -1.55 7.59 17.74
CA ARG A 179 -1.37 7.26 19.18
C ARG A 179 -2.27 6.10 19.59
N GLY A 180 -1.74 5.19 20.42
CA GLY A 180 -2.49 4.08 20.99
C GLY A 180 -2.67 2.89 20.04
N TRP A 181 -2.15 2.97 18.82
CA TRP A 181 -2.10 1.83 17.91
C TRP A 181 -1.00 0.86 18.34
N ASP A 182 -1.24 -0.44 18.14
CA ASP A 182 -0.36 -1.54 18.54
C ASP A 182 0.36 -2.21 17.37
N SER A 183 0.30 -1.60 16.18
CA SER A 183 1.01 -2.04 14.98
C SER A 183 1.66 -0.86 14.23
N VAL A 184 2.67 -1.20 13.42
CA VAL A 184 3.20 -0.38 12.33
C VAL A 184 2.64 -0.95 11.04
N ALA A 185 1.81 -0.18 10.35
CA ALA A 185 1.28 -0.52 9.05
C ALA A 185 2.12 0.10 7.93
N GLY A 186 2.30 -0.65 6.85
CA GLY A 186 2.81 -0.16 5.59
C GLY A 186 1.71 -0.19 4.54
N VAL A 187 1.52 0.92 3.84
CA VAL A 187 0.66 1.02 2.65
C VAL A 187 1.54 1.37 1.46
N VAL A 188 1.38 0.66 0.35
CA VAL A 188 2.12 0.94 -0.90
C VAL A 188 1.16 0.93 -2.07
N MET A 189 1.03 2.02 -2.80
CA MET A 189 0.35 2.03 -4.09
C MET A 189 1.41 1.94 -5.19
N LEU A 190 1.31 0.93 -6.06
CA LEU A 190 2.12 0.77 -7.26
C LEU A 190 1.26 1.14 -8.47
N SER A 191 1.71 2.10 -9.27
CA SER A 191 0.91 2.71 -10.34
C SER A 191 1.65 2.80 -11.67
N GLY A 192 0.92 3.14 -12.72
CA GLY A 192 1.45 3.38 -14.06
C GLY A 192 1.61 2.13 -14.90
N TYR A 193 0.96 1.03 -14.51
CA TYR A 193 0.87 -0.15 -15.34
C TYR A 193 -0.05 0.13 -16.54
N SER A 194 0.37 -0.32 -17.72
CA SER A 194 -0.42 -0.18 -18.96
C SER A 194 -1.11 -1.47 -19.37
N GLU A 195 -0.88 -2.57 -18.66
CA GLU A 195 -1.36 -3.89 -19.06
C GLU A 195 -1.88 -4.70 -17.86
N ILE A 196 -2.85 -5.59 -18.14
CA ILE A 196 -3.28 -6.65 -17.23
C ILE A 196 -3.12 -7.97 -18.01
N PRO A 197 -1.96 -8.65 -17.88
CA PRO A 197 -1.64 -9.81 -18.71
C PRO A 197 -2.68 -10.92 -18.67
N ARG A 198 -3.24 -11.20 -17.48
CA ARG A 198 -4.27 -12.24 -17.28
C ARG A 198 -5.53 -12.01 -18.11
N LEU A 199 -5.88 -10.75 -18.38
CA LEU A 199 -7.07 -10.37 -19.13
C LEU A 199 -6.77 -9.96 -20.57
N GLY A 200 -5.49 -9.90 -20.97
CA GLY A 200 -5.08 -9.39 -22.29
C GLY A 200 -5.46 -7.92 -22.52
N VAL A 201 -5.67 -7.15 -21.44
CA VAL A 201 -6.03 -5.72 -21.52
C VAL A 201 -4.76 -4.90 -21.61
N GLN A 202 -4.77 -3.93 -22.52
CA GLN A 202 -3.72 -2.93 -22.65
C GLN A 202 -4.34 -1.54 -22.83
N LEU A 203 -3.95 -0.59 -21.99
CA LEU A 203 -4.31 0.82 -22.15
C LEU A 203 -3.57 1.39 -23.36
N LYS A 204 -4.26 2.23 -24.13
CA LYS A 204 -3.63 3.02 -25.18
C LYS A 204 -2.75 4.04 -24.48
N SER A 205 -1.44 3.99 -24.72
CA SER A 205 -0.53 5.01 -24.21
C SER A 205 -1.07 6.38 -24.64
N LYS A 206 -1.25 7.30 -23.68
CA LYS A 206 -1.30 8.72 -24.03
C LYS A 206 0.00 9.01 -24.75
N GLU A 207 -0.03 9.13 -26.08
CA GLU A 207 1.04 9.80 -26.80
C GLU A 207 1.19 11.14 -26.10
N ALA A 208 2.37 11.37 -25.50
CA ALA A 208 2.71 12.64 -24.92
C ALA A 208 2.57 13.67 -26.05
N THR A 209 1.47 14.42 -26.03
CA THR A 209 1.34 15.60 -26.87
C THR A 209 2.36 16.58 -26.32
N LEU A 210 3.50 16.66 -27.03
CA LEU A 210 4.58 17.61 -26.81
C LEU A 210 4.07 19.05 -26.87
#